data_AF-A0A0K0DII9-F1
#
_entry.id   AF-A0A0K0DII9-F1
#
_cell.length_a   1.000
_cell.length_b   1.000
_cell.length_c   1.000
_cell.angle_alpha   90.00
_cell.angle_beta   90.00
_cell.angle_gamma   90.00
#
_symmetry.space_group_name_H-M   'P 1'
#
loop_
_entity.id
_entity.type
_entity.pdbx_description
1 polymer ?
#
loop_
_entity_poly.entity_id
_entity_poly.type
_entity_poly.pdbx_seq_one_letter_code
_entity_poly.pdbx_strand_id
1 'polypeptide(L)'
;LIGQFFRINACSPVVISTLSCRFVHEDFYHCVAASKVNADELVKGVTALRQNVAKLEKCLDSYKKQGDEDRFAEVMGPFLVKAQSELFTVETMYSKMKSDWASFTRFYAFDEKKYPLEQFFVDMKSFKEQYEVLCTLISNDTHWCYVFTSIVRCRY
;
A
#
# COMPACT_ATOMS: atom_id res chain seq x y z
N LEU A 1 -54.53 -10.24 3.31
CA LEU A 1 -53.46 -10.91 4.12
C LEU A 1 -52.22 -11.31 3.31
N ILE A 2 -52.09 -10.99 2.02
CA ILE A 2 -50.85 -11.26 1.22
C ILE A 2 -50.03 -9.97 0.95
N GLY A 3 -50.59 -8.78 1.24
CA GLY A 3 -49.98 -7.50 0.87
C GLY A 3 -49.08 -6.80 1.90
N GLN A 4 -48.76 -7.43 3.04
CA GLN A 4 -47.97 -6.78 4.11
C GLN A 4 -46.61 -7.44 4.39
N PHE A 5 -46.22 -8.46 3.62
CA PHE A 5 -44.99 -9.22 3.91
C PHE A 5 -43.70 -8.68 3.25
N PHE A 6 -43.79 -7.65 2.40
CA PHE A 6 -42.62 -6.99 1.80
C PHE A 6 -42.42 -5.57 2.35
N ARG A 7 -42.37 -5.45 3.68
CA ARG A 7 -41.64 -4.36 4.35
C ARG A 7 -40.36 -4.93 4.96
N ILE A 8 -39.54 -5.57 4.11
CA ILE A 8 -38.10 -5.58 4.36
C ILE A 8 -37.74 -4.09 4.34
N ASN A 9 -37.15 -3.58 5.43
CA ASN A 9 -36.48 -2.30 5.42
C ASN A 9 -35.44 -2.35 4.29
N ALA A 10 -35.85 -1.90 3.10
CA ALA A 10 -34.98 -1.70 1.98
C ALA A 10 -34.10 -0.52 2.38
N CYS A 11 -32.99 -0.83 3.04
CA CYS A 11 -31.83 0.04 2.96
C CYS A 11 -31.61 0.23 1.45
N SER A 12 -31.87 1.44 0.95
CA SER A 12 -31.96 1.68 -0.49
C SER A 12 -30.69 1.12 -1.16
N PRO A 13 -30.80 0.32 -2.24
CA PRO A 13 -29.65 -0.28 -2.91
C PRO A 13 -28.53 0.73 -3.25
N VAL A 14 -28.91 2.00 -3.46
CA VAL A 14 -28.02 3.14 -3.72
C VAL A 14 -27.08 3.45 -2.55
N VAL A 15 -27.53 3.30 -1.29
CA VAL A 15 -26.72 3.57 -0.09
C VAL A 15 -25.74 2.43 0.17
N ILE A 16 -26.11 1.20 -0.15
CA ILE A 16 -25.21 0.04 -0.08
C ILE A 16 -24.15 0.12 -1.19
N SER A 17 -24.56 0.44 -2.42
CA SER A 17 -23.67 0.61 -3.58
C SER A 17 -22.58 1.68 -3.36
N THR A 18 -22.95 2.85 -2.82
CA THR A 18 -22.01 3.97 -2.61
C THR A 18 -21.02 3.72 -1.47
N LEU A 19 -21.46 3.09 -0.37
CA LEU A 19 -20.59 2.75 0.75
C LEU A 19 -19.67 1.55 0.43
N SER A 20 -20.15 0.59 -0.35
CA SER A 20 -19.39 -0.61 -0.76
C SER A 20 -18.22 -0.24 -1.67
N CYS A 21 -18.38 0.65 -2.65
CA CYS A 21 -17.27 1.01 -3.54
C CYS A 21 -16.21 1.91 -2.89
N ARG A 22 -16.55 2.69 -1.85
CA ARG A 22 -15.60 3.61 -1.18
C ARG A 22 -14.37 2.86 -0.63
N PHE A 23 -14.61 1.69 -0.05
CA PHE A 23 -13.58 0.87 0.56
C PHE A 23 -12.45 0.47 -0.41
N VAL A 24 -12.80 0.22 -1.68
CA VAL A 24 -11.85 -0.13 -2.75
C VAL A 24 -10.99 1.06 -3.16
N HIS A 25 -11.59 2.24 -3.24
CA HIS A 25 -10.95 3.42 -3.82
C HIS A 25 -10.16 4.25 -2.82
N GLU A 26 -10.55 4.24 -1.54
CA GLU A 26 -9.91 5.05 -0.50
C GLU A 26 -9.09 4.20 0.46
N ASP A 27 -9.70 3.19 1.08
CA ASP A 27 -9.08 2.50 2.21
C ASP A 27 -8.01 1.48 1.76
N PHE A 28 -8.19 0.85 0.60
CA PHE A 28 -7.32 -0.22 0.08
C PHE A 28 -6.46 0.22 -1.12
N TYR A 29 -6.40 1.52 -1.41
CA TYR A 29 -5.69 2.06 -2.59
C TYR A 29 -4.21 1.65 -2.64
N HIS A 30 -3.52 1.63 -1.49
CA HIS A 30 -2.09 1.29 -1.42
C HIS A 30 -1.79 -0.21 -1.46
N CYS A 31 -2.77 -1.09 -1.26
CA CYS A 31 -2.55 -2.54 -1.18
C CYS A 31 -1.94 -3.10 -2.48
N VAL A 32 -2.33 -2.57 -3.65
CA VAL A 32 -1.82 -3.00 -4.95
C VAL A 32 -0.34 -2.65 -5.14
N ALA A 33 0.09 -1.50 -4.62
CA ALA A 33 1.49 -1.08 -4.68
C ALA A 33 2.32 -1.88 -3.65
N ALA A 34 1.79 -2.02 -2.43
CA ALA A 34 2.44 -2.74 -1.35
C ALA A 34 2.61 -4.24 -1.68
N SER A 35 1.70 -4.86 -2.43
CA SER A 35 1.80 -6.27 -2.84
C SER A 35 2.96 -6.57 -3.80
N LYS A 36 3.63 -5.54 -4.33
CA LYS A 36 4.78 -5.67 -5.23
C LYS A 36 6.10 -5.43 -4.51
N VAL A 37 6.05 -5.09 -3.22
CA VAL A 37 7.24 -4.81 -2.42
C VAL A 37 7.80 -6.13 -1.93
N ASN A 38 9.03 -6.42 -2.32
CA ASN A 38 9.79 -7.53 -1.76
C ASN A 38 10.53 -7.04 -0.51
N ALA A 39 10.19 -7.63 0.65
CA ALA A 39 10.75 -7.21 1.92
C ALA A 39 12.26 -7.47 2.03
N ASP A 40 12.75 -8.58 1.47
CA ASP A 40 14.16 -8.95 1.49
C ASP A 40 15.01 -8.03 0.60
N GLU A 41 14.52 -7.69 -0.59
CA GLU A 41 15.17 -6.73 -1.47
C GLU A 41 15.22 -5.35 -0.85
N LEU A 42 14.16 -4.94 -0.15
CA LEU A 42 14.14 -3.68 0.59
C LEU A 42 15.22 -3.65 1.69
N VAL A 43 15.34 -4.72 2.48
CA VAL A 43 16.38 -4.85 3.52
C VAL A 43 17.77 -4.75 2.89
N LYS A 44 18.00 -5.47 1.78
CA LYS A 44 19.26 -5.46 1.05
C LYS A 44 19.58 -4.05 0.52
N GLY A 45 18.60 -3.35 -0.04
CA GLY A 45 18.74 -2.00 -0.58
C GLY A 45 19.14 -0.99 0.49
N VAL A 46 18.41 -0.94 1.62
CA VAL A 46 18.72 -0.05 2.76
C VAL A 46 20.12 -0.35 3.32
N THR A 47 20.47 -1.63 3.44
CA THR A 47 21.79 -2.04 3.94
C THR A 47 22.92 -1.67 2.99
N ALA A 48 22.73 -1.88 1.69
CA ALA A 48 23.69 -1.49 0.67
C ALA A 48 23.91 0.02 0.64
N LEU A 49 22.83 0.82 0.74
CA LEU A 49 22.93 2.28 0.81
C LEU A 49 23.77 2.72 2.01
N ARG A 50 23.47 2.19 3.20
CA ARG A 50 24.24 2.47 4.43
C ARG A 50 25.72 2.14 4.25
N GLN A 51 26.02 0.96 3.72
CA GLN A 51 27.40 0.52 3.49
C GLN A 51 28.13 1.43 2.49
N ASN A 52 27.46 1.84 1.42
CA ASN A 52 28.07 2.70 0.39
C ASN A 52 28.34 4.11 0.90
N VAL A 53 27.42 4.69 1.69
CA VAL A 53 27.64 5.99 2.34
C VAL A 53 28.81 5.91 3.32
N ALA A 54 28.87 4.89 4.18
CA ALA A 54 29.98 4.70 5.12
C ALA A 54 31.33 4.43 4.43
N LYS A 55 31.31 3.76 3.27
CA LYS A 55 32.52 3.60 2.45
C LYS A 55 33.00 4.94 1.91
N LEU A 56 32.10 5.77 1.37
CA LEU A 56 32.46 7.08 0.86
C LEU A 56 33.02 8.00 1.96
N GLU A 57 32.41 7.98 3.14
CA GLU A 57 32.88 8.70 4.32
C GLU A 57 34.33 8.31 4.66
N LYS A 58 34.60 7.01 4.80
CA LYS A 58 35.98 6.51 5.04
C LYS A 58 36.96 6.86 3.92
N CYS A 59 36.50 6.83 2.67
CA CYS A 59 37.32 7.22 1.53
C CYS A 59 37.70 8.69 1.61
N LEU A 60 36.77 9.58 2.01
CA LEU A 60 37.03 11.00 2.20
C LEU A 60 37.94 11.27 3.40
N ASP A 61 37.72 10.57 4.53
CA ASP A 61 38.51 10.74 5.75
C ASP A 61 39.99 10.37 5.55
N SER A 62 40.25 9.33 4.76
CA SER A 62 41.61 8.87 4.44
C SER A 62 42.16 9.49 3.16
N TYR A 63 41.40 10.37 2.49
CA TYR A 63 41.78 10.91 1.20
C TYR A 63 42.98 11.84 1.31
N LYS A 64 43.89 11.74 0.34
CA LYS A 64 44.98 12.68 0.13
C LYS A 64 44.91 13.18 -1.30
N LYS A 65 45.00 14.50 -1.47
CA LYS A 65 44.97 15.14 -2.80
C LYS A 65 46.08 14.57 -3.67
N GLN A 66 45.74 14.10 -4.87
CA GLN A 66 46.64 13.39 -5.78
C GLN A 66 47.30 14.29 -6.84
N GLY A 67 46.89 15.56 -6.93
CA GLY A 67 47.44 16.55 -7.86
C GLY A 67 46.61 17.84 -7.85
N ASP A 68 47.07 18.90 -8.49
CA ASP A 68 46.45 20.24 -8.35
C ASP A 68 45.00 20.30 -8.86
N GLU A 69 44.67 19.56 -9.92
CA GLU A 69 43.34 19.46 -10.52
C GLU A 69 42.41 18.43 -9.84
N ASP A 70 42.88 17.78 -8.77
CA ASP A 70 42.06 16.84 -8.02
C ASP A 70 41.03 17.57 -7.15
N ARG A 71 39.76 17.41 -7.55
CA ARG A 71 38.58 18.00 -6.90
C ARG A 71 37.71 16.94 -6.21
N PHE A 72 38.23 15.74 -5.96
CA PHE A 72 37.44 14.66 -5.37
C PHE A 72 36.81 15.07 -4.04
N ALA A 73 37.60 15.59 -3.10
CA ALA A 73 37.09 16.01 -1.79
C ALA A 73 36.11 17.19 -1.88
N GLU A 74 36.36 18.13 -2.81
CA GLU A 74 35.51 19.31 -3.03
C GLU A 74 34.11 18.91 -3.53
N VAL A 75 34.03 17.93 -4.44
CA VAL A 75 32.75 17.47 -5.00
C VAL A 75 32.07 16.45 -4.10
N MET A 76 32.84 15.48 -3.58
CA MET A 76 32.28 14.36 -2.82
C MET A 76 31.96 14.72 -1.37
N GLY A 77 32.59 15.73 -0.77
CA GLY A 77 32.24 16.20 0.57
C GLY A 77 30.78 16.68 0.67
N PRO A 78 30.35 17.66 -0.16
CA PRO A 78 28.95 18.10 -0.20
C PRO A 78 27.98 16.98 -0.61
N PHE A 79 28.39 16.09 -1.50
CA PHE A 79 27.59 14.92 -1.87
C PHE A 79 27.39 13.98 -0.68
N LEU A 80 28.43 13.71 0.11
CA LEU A 80 28.35 12.85 1.30
C LEU A 80 27.33 13.40 2.30
N VAL A 81 27.36 14.71 2.57
CA VAL A 81 26.40 15.36 3.49
C VAL A 81 24.96 15.14 3.02
N LYS A 82 24.69 15.31 1.72
CA LYS A 82 23.36 15.04 1.14
C LYS A 82 23.00 13.56 1.25
N ALA A 83 23.93 12.67 0.92
CA ALA A 83 23.71 11.22 0.97
C ALA A 83 23.42 10.73 2.39
N GLN A 84 24.08 11.28 3.41
CA GLN A 84 23.81 10.99 4.83
C GLN A 84 22.40 11.46 5.24
N SER A 85 21.96 12.64 4.78
CA SER A 85 20.59 13.14 5.03
C SER A 85 19.51 12.26 4.40
N GLU A 86 19.71 11.85 3.15
CA GLU A 86 18.79 10.94 2.45
C GLU A 86 18.80 9.55 3.09
N LEU A 87 19.96 9.02 3.47
CA LEU A 87 20.07 7.76 4.21
C LEU A 87 19.28 7.82 5.52
N PHE A 88 19.42 8.88 6.32
CA PHE A 88 18.68 9.05 7.56
C PHE A 88 17.15 9.02 7.33
N THR A 89 16.70 9.67 6.26
CA THR A 89 15.28 9.67 5.86
C THR A 89 14.81 8.26 5.52
N VAL A 90 15.55 7.55 4.66
CA VAL A 90 15.24 6.17 4.26
C VAL A 90 15.22 5.23 5.47
N GLU A 91 16.20 5.35 6.37
CA GLU A 91 16.25 4.53 7.59
C GLU A 91 15.08 4.81 8.54
N THR A 92 14.69 6.07 8.68
CA THR A 92 13.54 6.47 9.49
C THR A 92 12.25 5.88 8.93
N MET A 93 12.03 5.99 7.61
CA MET A 93 10.86 5.42 6.94
C MET A 93 10.84 3.89 7.03
N TYR A 94 11.99 3.24 6.83
CA TYR A 94 12.11 1.79 6.96
C TYR A 94 11.87 1.30 8.40
N SER A 95 12.38 2.02 9.39
CA SER A 95 12.13 1.70 10.80
C SER A 95 10.65 1.86 11.16
N LYS A 96 10.02 2.94 10.68
CA LYS A 96 8.59 3.17 10.86
C LYS A 96 7.76 2.05 10.24
N MET A 97 8.03 1.66 9.00
CA MET A 97 7.35 0.55 8.33
C MET A 97 7.39 -0.74 9.17
N LYS A 98 8.57 -1.10 9.71
CA LYS A 98 8.72 -2.29 10.57
C LYS A 98 7.93 -2.15 11.88
N SER A 99 7.95 -0.97 12.50
CA SER A 99 7.22 -0.70 13.74
C SER A 99 5.70 -0.80 13.54
N ASP A 100 5.20 -0.23 12.44
CA ASP A 100 3.79 -0.26 12.08
C ASP A 100 3.36 -1.71 11.80
N TRP A 101 4.18 -2.47 11.07
CA TRP A 101 3.93 -3.90 10.82
C TRP A 101 3.92 -4.74 12.10
N ALA A 102 4.89 -4.56 12.99
CA ALA A 102 4.93 -5.29 14.27
C ALA A 102 3.73 -4.95 15.17
N SER A 103 3.27 -3.70 15.14
CA SER A 103 2.06 -3.28 15.86
C SER A 103 0.81 -3.91 15.25
N PHE A 104 0.74 -3.96 13.92
CA PHE A 104 -0.34 -4.58 13.17
C PHE A 104 -0.45 -6.09 13.45
N THR A 105 0.66 -6.84 13.34
CA THR A 105 0.67 -8.28 13.59
C THR A 105 0.33 -8.61 15.04
N ARG A 106 0.77 -7.78 16.01
CA ARG A 106 0.35 -7.90 17.41
C ARG A 106 -1.15 -7.67 17.58
N PHE A 107 -1.72 -6.65 16.95
CA PHE A 107 -3.14 -6.33 17.07
C PHE A 107 -4.05 -7.44 16.51
N TYR A 108 -3.70 -7.99 15.34
CA TYR A 108 -4.45 -9.08 14.71
C TYR A 108 -4.00 -10.48 15.15
N ALA A 109 -3.04 -10.58 16.09
CA ALA A 109 -2.47 -11.83 16.60
C ALA A 109 -1.91 -12.77 15.52
N PHE A 110 -1.28 -12.21 14.48
CA PHE A 110 -0.59 -12.98 13.44
C PHE A 110 0.81 -13.42 13.89
N ASP A 111 1.22 -14.62 13.47
CA ASP A 111 2.61 -15.05 13.53
C ASP A 111 3.36 -14.49 12.32
N GLU A 112 4.12 -13.42 12.51
CA GLU A 112 4.88 -12.73 11.46
C GLU A 112 5.83 -13.66 10.68
N LYS A 113 6.31 -14.74 11.31
CA LYS A 113 7.19 -15.71 10.63
C LYS A 113 6.44 -16.61 9.66
N LYS A 114 5.17 -16.89 9.96
CA LYS A 114 4.30 -17.72 9.12
C LYS A 114 3.56 -16.91 8.07
N TYR A 115 3.31 -15.64 8.38
CA TYR A 115 2.53 -14.75 7.53
C TYR A 115 3.23 -13.40 7.38
N PRO A 116 4.20 -13.30 6.44
CA PRO A 116 5.00 -12.10 6.25
C PRO A 116 4.21 -10.97 5.57
N LEU A 117 4.72 -9.74 5.72
CA LEU A 117 4.18 -8.51 5.14
C LEU A 117 3.80 -8.65 3.65
N GLU A 118 4.68 -9.27 2.87
CA GLU A 118 4.51 -9.45 1.42
C GLU A 118 3.30 -10.34 1.11
N GLN A 119 3.19 -11.49 1.78
CA GLN A 119 2.06 -12.40 1.60
C GLN A 119 0.74 -11.73 2.00
N PHE A 120 0.74 -10.98 3.10
CA PHE A 120 -0.43 -10.22 3.54
C PHE A 120 -0.92 -9.25 2.45
N PHE A 121 -0.04 -8.45 1.85
CA PHE A 121 -0.47 -7.50 0.82
C PHE A 121 -0.86 -8.14 -0.51
N VAL A 122 -0.29 -9.31 -0.84
CA VAL A 122 -0.77 -10.13 -1.97
C VAL A 122 -2.22 -10.55 -1.73
N ASP A 123 -2.52 -11.08 -0.54
CA ASP A 123 -3.88 -11.51 -0.20
C ASP A 123 -4.85 -10.32 -0.15
N MET A 124 -4.42 -9.17 0.40
CA MET A 124 -5.24 -7.95 0.41
C MET A 124 -5.49 -7.39 -0.98
N LYS A 125 -4.52 -7.48 -1.90
CA LYS A 125 -4.72 -7.14 -3.30
C LYS A 125 -5.78 -8.05 -3.92
N SER A 126 -5.65 -9.37 -3.75
CA SER A 126 -6.63 -10.32 -4.30
C SER A 126 -8.03 -10.09 -3.72
N PHE A 127 -8.13 -9.84 -2.41
CA PHE A 127 -9.38 -9.47 -1.77
C PHE A 127 -9.98 -8.20 -2.38
N LYS A 128 -9.17 -7.14 -2.53
CA LYS A 128 -9.60 -5.89 -3.16
C LYS A 128 -10.16 -6.13 -4.57
N GLU A 129 -9.43 -6.87 -5.41
CA GLU A 129 -9.82 -7.15 -6.80
C GLU A 129 -11.14 -7.94 -6.87
N GLN A 130 -11.28 -8.97 -6.04
CA GLN A 130 -12.53 -9.75 -5.95
C GLN A 130 -13.70 -8.88 -5.47
N TYR A 131 -13.47 -8.05 -4.46
CA TYR A 131 -14.48 -7.17 -3.90
C TYR A 131 -14.91 -6.07 -4.88
N GLU A 132 -13.97 -5.52 -5.66
CA GLU A 132 -14.23 -4.57 -6.74
C GLU A 132 -15.10 -5.18 -7.84
N VAL A 133 -14.81 -6.42 -8.27
CA VAL A 133 -15.67 -7.16 -9.21
C VAL A 133 -17.10 -7.30 -8.66
N LEU A 134 -17.25 -7.71 -7.40
CA LEU A 134 -18.58 -7.81 -6.78
C LEU A 134 -19.32 -6.47 -6.75
N CYS A 135 -18.62 -5.38 -6.44
CA CYS A 135 -19.20 -4.03 -6.47
C CYS A 135 -19.73 -3.65 -7.86
N THR A 136 -18.97 -3.96 -8.92
CA THR A 136 -19.42 -3.70 -10.30
C THR A 136 -20.64 -4.55 -10.68
N LEU A 137 -20.66 -5.83 -10.28
CA LEU A 137 -21.77 -6.73 -10.55
C LEU A 137 -23.05 -6.25 -9.84
N ILE A 138 -22.96 -5.89 -8.56
CA ILE A 138 -24.10 -5.36 -7.80
C ILE A 138 -24.61 -4.05 -8.40
N SER A 139 -23.71 -3.14 -8.81
CA SER A 139 -24.08 -1.90 -9.49
C SER A 139 -24.82 -2.17 -10.82
N ASN A 140 -24.39 -3.19 -11.56
CA ASN A 140 -25.03 -3.61 -12.81
C ASN A 140 -26.35 -4.37 -12.57
N ASP A 141 -26.48 -5.13 -11.48
CA ASP A 141 -27.73 -5.81 -11.11
C ASP A 141 -28.79 -4.87 -10.55
N THR A 142 -28.40 -3.75 -9.92
CA THR A 142 -29.37 -2.69 -9.63
C THR A 142 -30.02 -2.16 -10.91
N HIS A 143 -29.31 -2.11 -12.04
CA HIS A 143 -29.91 -1.74 -13.32
C HIS A 143 -30.98 -2.74 -13.76
N TRP A 144 -30.74 -4.06 -13.63
CA TRP A 144 -31.77 -5.08 -13.88
C TRP A 144 -32.93 -5.00 -12.89
N CYS A 145 -32.69 -4.67 -11.62
CA CYS A 145 -33.76 -4.40 -10.66
C CYS A 145 -34.64 -3.20 -11.07
N TYR A 146 -34.05 -2.10 -11.58
CA TYR A 146 -34.77 -0.93 -12.11
C TYR A 146 -35.51 -1.25 -13.41
N VAL A 147 -34.91 -2.03 -14.30
CA VAL A 147 -35.55 -2.51 -15.54
C VAL A 147 -36.70 -3.46 -15.22
N PHE A 148 -36.54 -4.40 -14.28
CA PHE A 148 -37.61 -5.29 -13.85
C PHE A 148 -38.73 -4.56 -13.12
N THR A 149 -38.43 -3.59 -12.23
CA THR A 149 -39.48 -2.77 -11.62
C THR A 149 -40.19 -1.90 -12.66
N SER A 150 -39.50 -1.36 -13.66
CA SER A 150 -40.13 -0.62 -14.76
C SER A 150 -41.00 -1.52 -15.64
N ILE A 151 -40.57 -2.75 -15.92
CA ILE A 151 -41.34 -3.75 -16.69
C ILE A 151 -42.57 -4.23 -15.90
N VAL A 152 -42.44 -4.49 -14.60
CA VAL A 152 -43.56 -4.90 -13.74
C VAL A 152 -44.54 -3.74 -13.51
N ARG A 153 -44.06 -2.49 -13.49
CA ARG A 153 -44.88 -1.27 -13.37
C ARG A 153 -45.57 -0.86 -14.68
N CYS A 154 -45.10 -1.34 -15.83
CA CYS A 154 -45.79 -1.19 -17.12
C CYS A 154 -46.84 -2.28 -17.39
N ARG A 155 -46.99 -3.28 -16.51
CA ARG A 155 -48.00 -4.35 -16.65
C ARG A 155 -49.23 -4.20 -15.74
N TYR A 156 -49.35 -3.07 -15.04
CA TYR A 156 -50.53 -2.68 -14.27
C TYR A 156 -50.89 -1.22 -14.56
#